data_AF-A0A443S415-F1
#
_entry.id   AF-A0A443S415-F1
#
_cell.length_a   1.000
_cell.length_b   1.000
_cell.length_c   1.000
_cell.angle_alpha   90.00
_cell.angle_beta   90.00
_cell.angle_gamma   90.00
#
_symmetry.space_group_name_H-M   'P 1'
#
loop_
_entity.id
_entity.type
_entity.pdbx_description
1 polymer ?
#
loop_
_entity_poly.entity_id
_entity_poly.type
_entity_poly.pdbx_seq_one_letter_code
_entity_poly.pdbx_strand_id
1 'polypeptide(L)'
;MQSICSDKGATTVSIHSAEEETFLRSIVGYGKYHWLGAQRVQIGRNEFVWTDGSKFDYEHWKSNQPNQLFQERSSCVSVFTDSTFLWFDDNCDLLRSQLCQKAATKTDVEYIEIVKSTMMPQIEKLLSRNFNETNTKLETKIKALENVIELYFFAVYDMFMENRNDVRFNANQDKYNLLRSKVKEIRNKLTEDDEP
;
A
#
# COMPACT_ATOMS: atom_id res chain seq x y z
N MET A 1 -26.47 -7.27 -21.92
CA MET A 1 -25.48 -7.21 -20.82
C MET A 1 -26.09 -7.39 -19.43
N GLN A 2 -27.23 -6.77 -19.07
CA GLN A 2 -27.79 -6.85 -17.71
C GLN A 2 -28.40 -8.20 -17.25
N SER A 3 -28.68 -9.16 -18.13
CA SER A 3 -29.51 -10.33 -17.77
C SER A 3 -28.90 -11.23 -16.68
N ILE A 4 -27.60 -11.55 -16.75
CA ILE A 4 -26.98 -12.55 -15.85
C ILE A 4 -26.86 -12.04 -14.40
N CYS A 5 -26.47 -10.79 -14.20
CA CYS A 5 -26.39 -10.22 -12.85
C CYS A 5 -27.78 -10.03 -12.24
N SER A 6 -28.75 -9.60 -13.04
CA SER A 6 -30.13 -9.38 -12.59
C SER A 6 -30.78 -10.67 -12.10
N ASP A 7 -30.54 -11.80 -12.76
CA ASP A 7 -31.01 -13.13 -12.35
C ASP A 7 -30.48 -13.55 -10.96
N LYS A 8 -29.42 -12.88 -10.46
CA LYS A 8 -28.81 -13.09 -9.15
C LYS A 8 -29.16 -11.98 -8.15
N GLY A 9 -30.09 -11.09 -8.47
CA GLY A 9 -30.43 -9.93 -7.65
C GLY A 9 -29.26 -8.93 -7.51
N ALA A 10 -28.41 -8.85 -8.53
CA ALA A 10 -27.19 -8.05 -8.57
C ALA A 10 -27.21 -7.12 -9.80
N THR A 11 -26.35 -6.11 -9.79
CA THR A 11 -26.09 -5.25 -10.97
C THR A 11 -24.72 -5.60 -11.57
N THR A 12 -24.46 -5.14 -12.78
CA THR A 12 -23.08 -5.16 -13.32
C THR A 12 -22.19 -4.23 -12.51
N VAL A 13 -20.90 -4.55 -12.42
CA VAL A 13 -19.94 -3.84 -11.56
C VAL A 13 -19.72 -2.38 -12.02
N SER A 14 -19.69 -1.45 -11.08
CA SER A 14 -19.17 -0.09 -11.25
C SER A 14 -17.86 0.05 -10.47
N ILE A 15 -17.00 0.98 -10.87
CA ILE A 15 -15.70 1.22 -10.24
C ILE A 15 -15.61 2.71 -9.95
N HIS A 16 -15.32 3.05 -8.70
CA HIS A 16 -15.29 4.41 -8.15
C HIS A 16 -13.93 4.77 -7.53
N SER A 17 -13.01 3.82 -7.43
CA SER A 17 -11.67 4.09 -6.92
C SER A 17 -10.61 3.08 -7.39
N ALA A 18 -9.34 3.43 -7.21
CA ALA A 18 -8.22 2.54 -7.51
C ALA A 18 -8.18 1.32 -6.57
N GLU A 19 -8.70 1.45 -5.34
CA GLU A 19 -8.83 0.36 -4.37
C GLU A 19 -9.89 -0.65 -4.82
N GLU A 20 -11.04 -0.18 -5.32
CA GLU A 20 -12.07 -1.06 -5.89
C GLU A 20 -11.55 -1.82 -7.11
N GLU A 21 -10.85 -1.14 -8.02
CA GLU A 21 -10.22 -1.81 -9.17
C GLU A 21 -9.19 -2.85 -8.73
N THR A 22 -8.35 -2.49 -7.75
CA THR A 22 -7.35 -3.41 -7.18
C THR A 22 -8.01 -4.63 -6.56
N PHE A 23 -9.14 -4.45 -5.85
CA PHE A 23 -9.94 -5.54 -5.32
C PHE A 23 -10.48 -6.43 -6.43
N LEU A 24 -11.10 -5.86 -7.48
CA LEU A 24 -11.59 -6.63 -8.61
C LEU A 24 -10.48 -7.42 -9.29
N ARG A 25 -9.31 -6.82 -9.52
CA ARG A 25 -8.12 -7.49 -10.06
C ARG A 25 -7.68 -8.68 -9.21
N SER A 26 -7.86 -8.62 -7.89
CA SER A 26 -7.46 -9.70 -6.98
C SER A 26 -8.39 -10.92 -6.99
N ILE A 27 -9.64 -10.75 -7.42
CA ILE A 27 -10.67 -11.82 -7.40
C ILE A 27 -10.96 -12.40 -8.78
N VAL A 28 -10.53 -11.75 -9.86
CA VAL A 28 -10.71 -12.25 -11.22
C VAL A 28 -9.46 -12.94 -11.76
N GLY A 29 -9.64 -13.97 -12.58
CA GLY A 29 -8.53 -14.66 -13.24
C GLY A 29 -7.87 -13.81 -14.32
N TYR A 30 -6.55 -13.96 -14.49
CA TYR A 30 -5.76 -13.28 -15.52
C TYR A 30 -6.11 -13.74 -16.95
N GLY A 31 -5.88 -12.86 -17.93
CA GLY A 31 -5.87 -13.15 -19.37
C GLY A 31 -7.25 -13.18 -20.04
N LYS A 32 -8.28 -12.56 -19.45
CA LYS A 32 -9.64 -12.56 -20.00
C LYS A 32 -10.24 -11.17 -20.03
N TYR A 33 -11.16 -10.96 -20.97
CA TYR A 33 -11.94 -9.75 -20.98
C TYR A 33 -13.22 -9.89 -20.17
N HIS A 34 -13.53 -8.85 -19.41
CA HIS A 34 -14.74 -8.77 -18.61
C HIS A 34 -15.50 -7.48 -18.91
N TRP A 35 -16.82 -7.58 -18.92
CA TRP A 35 -17.70 -6.43 -19.00
C TRP A 35 -17.75 -5.70 -17.66
N LEU A 36 -17.61 -4.37 -17.71
CA LEU A 36 -18.01 -3.46 -16.64
C LEU A 36 -19.43 -2.97 -16.89
N GLY A 37 -20.06 -2.39 -15.88
CA GLY A 37 -21.42 -1.86 -15.95
C GLY A 37 -21.55 -0.52 -16.69
N ALA A 38 -20.53 -0.05 -17.40
CA ALA A 38 -20.57 1.24 -18.09
C ALA A 38 -20.97 1.11 -19.57
N GLN A 39 -21.73 2.09 -20.03
CA GLN A 39 -22.18 2.21 -21.42
C GLN A 39 -22.03 3.64 -21.92
N ARG A 40 -21.78 3.79 -23.22
CA ARG A 40 -21.72 5.08 -23.89
C ARG A 40 -23.12 5.70 -23.95
N VAL A 41 -23.25 6.96 -23.54
CA VAL A 41 -24.53 7.70 -23.52
C VAL A 41 -25.04 7.96 -24.93
N GLN A 42 -24.16 8.46 -25.79
CA GLN A 42 -24.48 8.77 -27.17
C GLN A 42 -23.39 8.28 -28.10
N ILE A 43 -23.81 7.66 -29.19
CA ILE A 43 -22.93 7.24 -30.29
C ILE A 43 -22.11 8.45 -30.78
N GLY A 44 -20.79 8.27 -30.93
CA GLY A 44 -19.86 9.32 -31.37
C GLY A 44 -19.42 10.31 -30.27
N ARG A 45 -19.86 10.15 -29.01
CA ARG A 45 -19.40 10.97 -27.88
C ARG A 45 -18.66 10.17 -26.83
N ASN A 46 -17.60 10.72 -26.27
CA ASN A 46 -16.85 10.13 -25.14
C ASN A 46 -17.52 10.45 -23.79
N GLU A 47 -18.82 10.15 -23.72
CA GLU A 47 -19.64 10.31 -22.53
C GLU A 47 -20.16 8.93 -22.13
N PHE A 48 -19.92 8.52 -20.88
CA PHE A 48 -20.28 7.21 -20.36
C PHE A 48 -21.05 7.34 -19.05
N VAL A 49 -21.89 6.34 -18.78
CA VAL A 49 -22.66 6.23 -17.54
C VAL A 49 -22.60 4.80 -17.02
N TRP A 50 -22.61 4.66 -15.69
CA TRP A 50 -22.84 3.39 -15.03
C TRP A 50 -24.32 3.01 -15.11
N THR A 51 -24.59 1.73 -15.36
CA THR A 51 -25.95 1.19 -15.49
C THR A 51 -26.66 0.98 -14.15
N ASP A 52 -25.95 1.04 -13.03
CA ASP A 52 -26.51 1.06 -11.69
C ASP A 52 -26.96 2.47 -11.23
N GLY A 53 -26.69 3.50 -12.05
CA GLY A 53 -27.03 4.90 -11.78
C GLY A 53 -26.05 5.64 -10.89
N SER A 54 -24.93 5.02 -10.49
CA SER A 54 -23.87 5.70 -9.76
C SER A 54 -23.14 6.72 -10.65
N LYS A 55 -22.41 7.64 -10.02
CA LYS A 55 -21.68 8.68 -10.75
C LYS A 55 -20.51 8.07 -11.52
N PHE A 56 -20.34 8.46 -12.77
CA PHE A 56 -19.13 8.13 -13.54
C PHE A 56 -17.99 9.07 -13.12
N ASP A 57 -17.24 8.70 -12.08
CA ASP A 57 -16.24 9.55 -11.40
C ASP A 57 -14.84 8.94 -11.29
N TYR A 58 -14.67 7.72 -11.80
CA TYR A 58 -13.39 7.04 -11.91
C TYR A 58 -13.26 6.43 -13.30
N GLU A 59 -12.08 6.56 -13.89
CA GLU A 59 -11.79 6.12 -15.25
C GLU A 59 -10.34 5.61 -15.33
N HIS A 60 -10.14 4.47 -15.98
CA HIS A 60 -8.81 3.89 -16.18
C HIS A 60 -8.62 3.34 -17.59
N TRP A 61 -8.85 4.21 -18.58
CA TRP A 61 -8.74 3.88 -19.99
C TRP A 61 -7.34 3.44 -20.39
N LYS A 62 -7.27 2.42 -21.24
CA LYS A 62 -6.05 2.12 -22.00
C LYS A 62 -5.68 3.35 -22.83
N SER A 63 -4.39 3.62 -22.99
CA SER A 63 -3.91 4.65 -23.92
C SER A 63 -4.57 4.52 -25.29
N ASN A 64 -5.08 5.65 -25.80
CA ASN A 64 -5.89 5.81 -27.01
C ASN A 64 -7.34 5.30 -26.92
N GLN A 65 -7.83 4.91 -25.74
CA GLN A 65 -9.25 4.67 -25.46
C GLN A 65 -9.85 5.88 -24.72
N PRO A 66 -11.18 6.08 -24.81
CA PRO A 66 -12.10 5.46 -25.75
C PRO A 66 -11.82 5.92 -27.19
N ASN A 67 -11.75 4.98 -28.14
CA ASN A 67 -11.37 5.22 -29.53
C ASN A 67 -12.55 5.32 -30.50
N GLN A 68 -13.78 5.05 -30.02
CA GLN A 68 -15.01 5.14 -30.81
C GLN A 68 -14.98 4.29 -32.09
N LEU A 69 -14.31 3.14 -32.13
CA LEU A 69 -14.27 2.31 -33.34
C LEU A 69 -15.67 1.82 -33.80
N PHE A 70 -16.67 1.90 -32.93
CA PHE A 70 -18.02 1.43 -33.17
C PHE A 70 -19.05 2.57 -33.27
N GLN A 71 -18.74 3.67 -33.98
CA GLN A 71 -19.61 4.87 -34.13
C GLN A 71 -21.00 4.63 -34.76
N GLU A 72 -21.37 3.41 -35.11
CA GLU A 72 -22.72 3.07 -35.58
C GLU A 72 -23.47 2.18 -34.58
N ARG A 73 -22.84 1.82 -33.46
CA ARG A 73 -23.37 0.93 -32.42
C ARG A 73 -23.19 1.52 -31.02
N SER A 74 -23.92 1.00 -30.05
CA SER A 74 -23.64 1.28 -28.64
C SER A 74 -22.30 0.65 -28.22
N SER A 75 -21.39 1.44 -27.65
CA SER A 75 -20.17 0.92 -27.01
C SER A 75 -20.44 0.58 -25.54
N CYS A 76 -19.97 -0.58 -25.11
CA CYS A 76 -19.91 -1.02 -23.72
C CYS A 76 -18.47 -0.95 -23.22
N VAL A 77 -18.25 -0.84 -21.92
CA VAL A 77 -16.89 -0.79 -21.36
C VAL A 77 -16.44 -2.17 -20.90
N SER A 78 -15.28 -2.60 -21.38
CA SER A 78 -14.63 -3.83 -20.95
C SER A 78 -13.27 -3.58 -20.33
N VAL A 79 -12.78 -4.52 -19.54
CA VAL A 79 -11.41 -4.56 -19.02
C VAL A 79 -10.71 -5.81 -19.52
N PHE A 80 -9.41 -5.71 -19.76
CA PHE A 80 -8.55 -6.88 -19.89
C PHE A 80 -7.91 -7.19 -18.54
N THR A 81 -8.09 -8.41 -18.04
CA THR A 81 -7.56 -8.80 -16.73
C THR A 81 -6.08 -9.15 -16.81
N ASP A 82 -5.24 -8.12 -16.79
CA ASP A 82 -3.81 -8.23 -16.58
C ASP A 82 -3.38 -7.44 -15.33
N SER A 83 -2.07 -7.17 -15.19
CA SER A 83 -1.57 -6.37 -14.08
C SER A 83 -2.05 -4.92 -14.12
N THR A 84 -2.50 -4.42 -15.28
CA THR A 84 -2.88 -3.03 -15.51
C THR A 84 -4.38 -2.79 -15.43
N PHE A 85 -5.20 -3.80 -15.72
CA PHE A 85 -6.68 -3.74 -15.64
C PHE A 85 -7.33 -2.65 -16.50
N LEU A 86 -6.67 -2.26 -17.59
CA LEU A 86 -7.05 -1.09 -18.39
C LEU A 86 -8.38 -1.29 -19.14
N TRP A 87 -9.10 -0.17 -19.30
CA TRP A 87 -10.46 -0.15 -19.85
C TRP A 87 -10.46 0.09 -21.36
N PHE A 88 -11.44 -0.49 -22.05
CA PHE A 88 -11.66 -0.41 -23.48
C PHE A 88 -13.13 -0.10 -23.75
N ASP A 89 -13.41 0.73 -24.75
CA ASP A 89 -14.76 0.82 -25.30
C ASP A 89 -14.91 -0.21 -26.43
N ASP A 90 -15.88 -1.10 -26.29
CA ASP A 90 -16.03 -2.28 -27.13
C ASP A 90 -17.45 -2.43 -27.64
N ASN A 91 -17.60 -3.19 -28.72
CA ASN A 91 -18.90 -3.62 -29.20
C ASN A 91 -19.60 -4.49 -28.15
N CYS A 92 -20.75 -4.02 -27.65
CA CYS A 92 -21.58 -4.72 -26.65
C CYS A 92 -21.99 -6.15 -27.05
N ASP A 93 -21.96 -6.49 -28.34
CA ASP A 93 -22.30 -7.82 -28.86
C ASP A 93 -21.18 -8.87 -28.63
N LEU A 94 -19.99 -8.45 -28.20
CA LEU A 94 -18.88 -9.38 -27.95
C LEU A 94 -19.15 -10.28 -26.74
N LEU A 95 -18.78 -11.55 -26.88
CA LEU A 95 -18.84 -12.52 -25.79
C LEU A 95 -17.71 -12.24 -24.80
N ARG A 96 -18.04 -11.64 -23.66
CA ARG A 96 -17.14 -11.41 -22.53
C ARG A 96 -17.80 -11.84 -21.23
N SER A 97 -16.99 -12.18 -20.23
CA SER A 97 -17.49 -12.58 -18.91
C SER A 97 -18.07 -11.36 -18.17
N GLN A 98 -19.07 -11.56 -17.32
CA GLN A 98 -19.70 -10.48 -16.56
C GLN A 98 -19.19 -10.45 -15.12
N LEU A 99 -18.95 -9.25 -14.61
CA LEU A 99 -18.70 -9.01 -13.20
C LEU A 99 -19.96 -8.39 -12.59
N CYS A 100 -20.45 -9.01 -11.52
CA CYS A 100 -21.67 -8.58 -10.84
C CYS A 100 -21.33 -8.04 -9.45
N GLN A 101 -22.05 -7.01 -9.02
CA GLN A 101 -21.97 -6.43 -7.70
C GLN A 101 -23.35 -6.41 -7.03
N LYS A 102 -23.34 -6.45 -5.70
CA LYS A 102 -24.54 -6.31 -4.88
C LYS A 102 -24.18 -5.55 -3.62
N ALA A 103 -25.16 -4.85 -3.05
CA ALA A 103 -24.99 -4.26 -1.73
C ALA A 103 -24.69 -5.37 -0.71
N ALA A 104 -23.74 -5.10 0.18
CA ALA A 104 -23.52 -5.95 1.35
C ALA A 104 -24.79 -5.98 2.20
N THR A 105 -25.14 -7.14 2.75
CA THR A 105 -26.27 -7.23 3.66
C THR A 105 -25.90 -6.65 5.02
N LYS A 106 -26.90 -6.33 5.84
CA LYS A 106 -26.66 -5.86 7.22
C LYS A 106 -25.76 -6.82 8.00
N THR A 107 -25.98 -8.12 7.85
CA THR A 107 -25.17 -9.17 8.50
C THR A 107 -23.73 -9.19 8.01
N ASP A 108 -23.49 -8.96 6.71
CA ASP A 108 -22.13 -8.87 6.17
C ASP A 108 -21.38 -7.67 6.78
N VAL A 109 -22.06 -6.53 6.92
CA VAL A 109 -21.49 -5.31 7.53
C VAL A 109 -21.20 -5.53 9.01
N GLU A 110 -22.16 -6.08 9.77
CA GLU A 110 -21.98 -6.39 11.19
C GLU A 110 -20.79 -7.34 11.42
N TYR A 111 -20.61 -8.36 10.58
CA TYR A 111 -19.46 -9.27 10.68
C TYR A 111 -18.13 -8.54 10.43
N ILE A 112 -18.06 -7.67 9.40
CA ILE A 112 -16.87 -6.88 9.11
C ILE A 112 -16.55 -5.93 10.28
N GLU A 113 -17.56 -5.31 10.89
CA GLU A 113 -17.39 -4.45 12.05
C GLU A 113 -16.90 -5.21 13.28
N ILE A 114 -17.41 -6.43 13.52
CA ILE A 114 -16.92 -7.31 14.58
C ILE A 114 -15.46 -7.68 14.34
N VAL A 115 -15.12 -8.12 13.13
CA VAL A 115 -13.74 -8.47 12.76
C VAL A 115 -12.81 -7.26 12.94
N LYS A 116 -13.20 -6.09 12.45
CA LYS A 116 -12.42 -4.85 12.62
C LYS A 116 -12.24 -4.50 14.09
N SER A 117 -13.30 -4.53 14.89
CA SER A 117 -13.25 -4.15 16.31
C SER A 117 -12.54 -5.16 17.20
N THR A 118 -12.45 -6.43 16.79
CA THR A 118 -11.78 -7.48 17.58
C THR A 118 -10.36 -7.77 17.12
N MET A 119 -10.13 -7.93 15.82
CA MET A 119 -8.83 -8.33 15.28
C MET A 119 -7.86 -7.16 15.16
N MET A 120 -8.30 -5.97 14.71
CA MET A 120 -7.37 -4.84 14.50
C MET A 120 -6.69 -4.41 15.80
N PRO A 121 -7.39 -4.24 16.94
CA PRO A 121 -6.72 -3.88 18.20
C PRO A 121 -5.73 -4.96 18.68
N GLN A 122 -5.99 -6.23 18.38
CA GLN A 122 -5.06 -7.31 18.70
C GLN A 122 -3.79 -7.23 17.85
N ILE A 123 -3.94 -6.96 16.55
CA ILE A 123 -2.81 -6.77 15.63
C ILE A 123 -1.98 -5.56 16.09
N GLU A 124 -2.62 -4.42 16.35
CA GLU A 124 -1.95 -3.21 16.84
C GLU A 124 -1.18 -3.49 18.14
N LYS A 125 -1.82 -4.17 19.10
CA LYS A 125 -1.16 -4.55 20.36
C LYS A 125 0.05 -5.44 20.15
N LEU A 126 -0.02 -6.40 19.22
CA LEU A 126 1.10 -7.28 18.90
C LEU A 126 2.23 -6.50 18.22
N LEU A 127 1.91 -5.61 17.28
CA LEU A 127 2.88 -4.75 16.63
C LEU A 127 3.61 -3.86 17.64
N SER A 128 2.87 -3.15 18.51
CA SER A 128 3.45 -2.29 19.55
C SER A 128 4.32 -3.09 20.52
N ARG A 129 3.90 -4.30 20.92
CA ARG A 129 4.71 -5.16 21.79
C ARG A 129 6.03 -5.54 21.12
N ASN A 130 6.00 -6.02 19.89
CA ASN A 130 7.20 -6.45 19.17
C ASN A 130 8.15 -5.28 18.92
N PHE A 131 7.62 -4.11 18.58
CA PHE A 131 8.38 -2.88 18.43
C PHE A 131 9.07 -2.48 19.74
N ASN A 132 8.32 -2.41 20.85
CA ASN A 132 8.86 -2.06 22.16
C ASN A 132 9.93 -3.04 22.65
N GLU A 133 9.74 -4.35 22.43
CA GLU A 133 10.73 -5.36 22.80
C GLU A 133 12.03 -5.19 22.00
N THR A 134 11.89 -4.93 20.69
CA THR A 134 13.04 -4.70 19.79
C THR A 134 13.81 -3.43 20.20
N ASN A 135 13.10 -2.34 20.46
CA ASN A 135 13.70 -1.09 20.91
C ASN A 135 14.40 -1.24 22.26
N THR A 136 13.78 -1.96 23.21
CA THR A 136 14.40 -2.24 24.52
C THR A 136 15.72 -3.01 24.37
N LYS A 137 15.75 -4.02 23.50
CA LYS A 137 16.97 -4.79 23.20
C LYS A 137 18.06 -3.92 22.57
N LEU A 138 17.67 -3.01 21.67
CA LEU A 138 18.58 -2.10 21.00
C LEU A 138 19.16 -1.06 21.97
N GLU A 139 18.33 -0.46 22.81
CA GLU A 139 18.75 0.45 23.89
C GLU A 139 19.74 -0.23 24.85
N THR A 140 19.47 -1.49 25.21
CA THR A 140 20.38 -2.27 26.07
C THR A 140 21.76 -2.46 25.42
N LYS A 141 21.80 -2.73 24.11
CA LYS A 141 23.06 -2.85 23.37
C LYS A 141 23.81 -1.53 23.24
N ILE A 142 23.09 -0.41 23.04
CA ILE A 142 23.69 0.93 23.00
C ILE A 142 24.32 1.26 24.34
N LYS A 143 23.60 1.04 25.44
CA LYS A 143 24.15 1.24 26.79
C LYS A 143 25.39 0.40 27.05
N ALA A 144 25.43 -0.85 26.56
CA ALA A 144 26.62 -1.68 26.66
C ALA A 144 27.81 -1.11 25.86
N LEU A 145 27.57 -0.60 24.65
CA LEU A 145 28.60 0.07 23.85
C LEU A 145 29.12 1.34 24.52
N GLU A 146 28.24 2.15 25.10
CA GLU A 146 28.64 3.34 25.86
C GLU A 146 29.53 2.99 27.04
N ASN A 147 29.16 1.97 27.81
CA ASN A 147 30.01 1.50 28.92
C ASN A 147 31.40 1.07 28.43
N VAL A 148 31.50 0.39 27.28
CA VAL A 148 32.79 0.00 26.69
C VAL A 148 33.59 1.23 26.26
N ILE A 149 32.94 2.23 25.67
CA ILE A 149 33.57 3.49 25.26
C ILE A 149 34.11 4.25 26.46
N GLU A 150 33.35 4.33 27.55
CA GLU A 150 33.77 4.98 28.80
C GLU A 150 34.95 4.22 29.45
N LEU A 151 34.89 2.88 29.50
CA LEU A 151 36.02 2.08 30.01
C LEU A 151 37.29 2.27 29.16
N TYR A 152 37.14 2.36 27.83
CA TYR A 152 38.26 2.64 26.93
C TYR A 152 38.85 4.03 27.19
N PHE A 153 38.00 5.03 27.44
CA PHE A 153 38.43 6.38 27.81
C PHE A 153 39.28 6.37 29.07
N PHE A 154 38.79 5.75 30.15
CA PHE A 154 39.55 5.65 31.41
C PHE A 154 40.89 4.93 31.22
N ALA A 155 40.91 3.80 30.50
CA ALA A 155 42.15 3.08 30.25
C ALA A 155 43.18 3.90 29.46
N VAL A 156 42.74 4.63 28.42
CA VAL A 156 43.61 5.54 27.67
C VAL A 156 44.04 6.74 28.51
N TYR A 157 43.18 7.26 29.39
CA TYR A 157 43.54 8.38 30.24
C TYR A 157 44.57 7.98 31.31
N ASP A 158 44.35 6.85 31.97
CA ASP A 158 45.24 6.31 33.02
C ASP A 158 46.61 5.93 32.47
N MET A 159 46.68 5.28 31.30
CA MET A 159 47.95 4.89 30.66
C MET A 159 48.85 6.08 30.27
N PHE A 160 48.30 7.28 30.08
CA PHE A 160 49.00 8.40 29.44
C PHE A 160 49.14 9.67 30.30
N MET A 161 48.62 9.67 31.53
CA MET A 161 48.98 10.66 32.56
C MET A 161 50.49 10.67 32.89
N GLU A 162 51.25 9.72 32.36
CA GLU A 162 52.71 9.65 32.44
C GLU A 162 53.46 10.37 31.30
N ASN A 163 52.82 10.71 30.15
CA ASN A 163 53.53 11.39 29.04
C ASN A 163 52.61 12.06 27.98
N ARG A 164 52.25 13.34 28.20
CA ARG A 164 51.27 14.10 27.34
C ARG A 164 51.73 14.43 25.91
N ASN A 165 52.99 14.18 25.55
CA ASN A 165 53.54 14.50 24.22
C ASN A 165 53.65 13.27 23.30
N ASP A 166 53.07 12.12 23.67
CA ASP A 166 53.14 10.89 22.87
C ASP A 166 52.15 10.93 21.68
N VAL A 167 52.66 10.68 20.47
CA VAL A 167 51.85 10.55 19.24
C VAL A 167 50.77 9.47 19.35
N ARG A 168 51.01 8.42 20.17
CA ARG A 168 50.03 7.37 20.46
C ARG A 168 48.82 7.88 21.26
N PHE A 169 48.99 8.90 22.10
CA PHE A 169 47.91 9.53 22.84
C PHE A 169 46.92 10.21 21.88
N ASN A 170 47.42 11.01 20.94
CA ASN A 170 46.59 11.70 19.95
C ASN A 170 45.79 10.71 19.07
N ALA A 171 46.43 9.63 18.60
CA ALA A 171 45.75 8.61 17.79
C ALA A 171 44.68 7.82 18.56
N ASN A 172 44.87 7.57 19.86
CA ASN A 172 43.88 6.91 20.71
C ASN A 172 42.72 7.86 21.07
N GLN A 173 43.00 9.15 21.28
CA GLN A 173 41.98 10.17 21.49
C GLN A 173 41.06 10.33 20.26
N ASP A 174 41.62 10.30 19.05
CA ASP A 174 40.85 10.36 17.81
C ASP A 174 39.92 9.15 17.65
N LYS A 175 40.41 7.94 17.98
CA LYS A 175 39.59 6.71 17.97
C LYS A 175 38.44 6.78 18.97
N TYR A 176 38.70 7.28 20.18
CA TYR A 176 37.65 7.49 21.20
C TYR A 176 36.58 8.47 20.69
N ASN A 177 37.00 9.63 20.18
CA ASN A 177 36.08 10.65 19.66
C ASN A 177 35.23 10.10 18.51
N LEU A 178 35.81 9.28 17.62
CA LEU A 178 35.10 8.62 16.54
C LEU A 178 34.07 7.60 17.04
N LEU A 179 34.44 6.74 18.00
CA LEU A 179 33.54 5.75 18.60
C LEU A 179 32.35 6.43 19.28
N ARG A 180 32.61 7.48 20.08
CA ARG A 180 31.59 8.27 20.76
C ARG A 180 30.64 8.95 19.77
N SER A 181 31.18 9.50 18.68
CA SER A 181 30.40 10.11 17.61
C SER A 181 29.45 9.11 16.94
N LYS A 182 29.94 7.90 16.63
CA LYS A 182 29.12 6.83 16.02
C LYS A 182 27.99 6.35 16.93
N VAL A 183 28.24 6.20 18.23
CA VAL A 183 27.17 5.81 19.17
C VAL A 183 26.12 6.91 19.32
N LYS A 184 26.54 8.18 19.29
CA LYS A 184 25.61 9.32 19.26
C LYS A 184 24.76 9.33 17.98
N GLU A 185 25.34 9.03 16.82
CA GLU A 185 24.60 8.91 15.56
C GLU A 185 23.54 7.79 15.63
N ILE A 186 23.89 6.62 16.17
CA ILE A 186 22.95 5.51 16.35
C ILE A 186 21.79 5.91 17.26
N ARG A 187 22.06 6.62 18.36
CA ARG A 187 21.01 7.11 19.26
C ARG A 187 20.08 8.11 18.59
N ASN A 188 20.63 9.06 17.84
CA ASN A 188 19.80 10.05 17.15
C ASN A 188 18.83 9.38 16.17
N LYS A 189 19.29 8.35 15.45
CA LYS A 189 18.43 7.55 14.54
C LYS A 189 17.36 6.71 15.26
N LEU A 190 17.45 6.54 16.57
CA LEU A 190 16.43 5.86 17.39
C LEU A 190 15.39 6.80 17.96
N THR A 191 15.72 8.09 18.04
CA THR A 191 14.89 9.14 18.63
C THR A 191 14.32 10.10 17.61
N GLU A 192 14.82 10.08 16.37
CA GLU A 192 14.13 10.65 15.22
C GLU A 192 12.87 9.80 15.01
N ASP A 193 11.78 10.22 15.66
CA ASP A 193 10.44 9.86 15.26
C ASP A 193 10.34 10.16 13.75
N ASP A 194 9.87 9.19 12.97
CA ASP A 194 9.28 9.47 11.65
C ASP A 194 8.05 10.36 11.92
N GLU A 195 8.26 11.68 12.09
CA GLU A 195 7.18 12.65 11.96
C GLU A 195 6.62 12.53 10.53
N PRO A 196 5.29 12.48 10.37
CA PRO A 196 4.63 12.14 9.11
C PRO A 196 4.93 13.10 7.97
#